data_AF-U5S3R2-F1
#
_entry.id   AF-U5S3R2-F1
#
_cell.length_a   1.000
_cell.length_b   1.000
_cell.length_c   1.000
_cell.angle_alpha   90.00
_cell.angle_beta   90.00
_cell.angle_gamma   90.00
#
_symmetry.space_group_name_H-M   'P 1'
#
loop_
_entity.id
_entity.type
_entity.pdbx_description
1 polymer ?
#
loop_
_entity_poly.entity_id
_entity_poly.type
_entity_poly.pdbx_seq_one_letter_code
_entity_poly.pdbx_strand_id
1 'polypeptide(L)'
;MIERRPYHWARMDPTIPIYDLIKQSGAPVTRWVTAEEKKQEDAILIAKAKSEWPGWEPGGLGYGDIRTTALNQAGAFLGYGMWPSRMNSSGNMVDVASLMLAAGGGIMFDSYAGPKMAKTPEELGIPKWQGTPEENLRTLQAGVRFFGGQNVASFELNENYKKLTFTIDPVGSAIEFGDVEEVVDTPPKKIIPNKCKYVFMWSMTQPYELTRRQSGVYEGIATSTGYERGHIAKVHFQDFVRGLGYQMVGGAGNDSGPAGAFPIFGGLGELSRASYVNDPVYGLTNRVTWSMFTDMPLPDTRPIDFGGRKFCETCGTCAEACPFGAINPGEPTWEETNTFGNPGYLGWRCDYTKCPHCPICQGTCPFNALSGSFIHDIVKGTVSTTPVFN
;
A
#
# COMPACT_ATOMS: atom_id res chain seq x y z
N MET A 1 21.58 10.60 8.66
CA MET A 1 20.53 10.65 9.69
C MET A 1 19.18 10.46 8.98
N ILE A 2 18.22 9.71 9.54
CA ILE A 2 16.88 9.61 8.94
C ILE A 2 16.16 10.93 9.20
N GLU A 3 15.61 11.54 8.16
CA GLU A 3 14.85 12.79 8.21
C GLU A 3 13.54 12.59 7.44
N ARG A 4 12.52 13.40 7.76
CA ARG A 4 11.27 13.40 7.00
C ARG A 4 11.56 13.81 5.56
N ARG A 5 10.90 13.17 4.59
CA ARG A 5 11.11 13.39 3.16
C ARG A 5 9.79 13.65 2.44
N PRO A 6 9.79 14.38 1.33
CA PRO A 6 8.61 14.44 0.47
C PRO A 6 8.31 13.05 -0.11
N TYR A 7 7.03 12.78 -0.36
CA TYR A 7 6.66 11.70 -1.27
C TYR A 7 7.08 12.07 -2.69
N HIS A 8 7.61 11.11 -3.44
CA HIS A 8 7.93 11.27 -4.85
C HIS A 8 7.42 10.07 -5.65
N TRP A 9 6.71 10.36 -6.74
CA TRP A 9 6.45 9.33 -7.75
C TRP A 9 7.70 9.16 -8.60
N ALA A 10 8.43 8.06 -8.40
CA ALA A 10 9.65 7.75 -9.15
C ALA A 10 9.43 7.83 -10.67
N ARG A 11 8.27 7.32 -11.12
CA ARG A 11 7.81 7.34 -12.50
C ARG A 11 6.29 7.29 -12.56
N MET A 12 5.71 7.74 -13.67
CA MET A 12 4.27 7.63 -13.94
C MET A 12 4.05 7.04 -15.32
N ASP A 13 3.27 5.95 -15.39
CA ASP A 13 2.99 5.18 -16.59
C ASP A 13 1.78 5.78 -17.35
N PRO A 14 1.88 6.03 -18.66
CA PRO A 14 0.82 6.67 -19.46
C PRO A 14 -0.46 5.85 -19.60
N THR A 15 -0.42 4.56 -19.26
CA THR A 15 -1.57 3.66 -19.31
C THR A 15 -2.42 3.70 -18.03
N ILE A 16 -1.90 4.32 -16.96
CA ILE A 16 -2.66 4.46 -15.72
C ILE A 16 -3.80 5.45 -15.99
N PRO A 17 -5.06 5.15 -15.62
CA PRO A 17 -6.23 6.00 -15.91
C PRO A 17 -6.12 7.45 -15.43
N ILE A 18 -5.19 7.74 -14.52
CA ILE A 18 -5.07 9.00 -13.78
C ILE A 18 -3.88 9.83 -14.26
N TYR A 19 -3.16 9.37 -15.28
CA TYR A 19 -1.93 10.01 -15.76
C TYR A 19 -2.12 11.51 -16.03
N ASP A 20 -3.16 11.90 -16.75
CA ASP A 20 -3.44 13.30 -17.07
C ASP A 20 -3.94 14.10 -15.85
N LEU A 21 -4.70 13.48 -14.94
CA LEU A 21 -5.15 14.10 -13.69
C LEU A 21 -3.95 14.39 -12.77
N ILE A 22 -3.02 13.45 -12.63
CA ILE A 22 -1.78 13.64 -11.87
C ILE A 22 -0.95 14.78 -12.49
N LYS A 23 -0.83 14.86 -13.84
CA LYS A 23 -0.16 15.98 -14.50
C LYS A 23 -0.75 17.33 -14.12
N GLN A 24 -2.07 17.42 -14.09
CA GLN A 24 -2.80 18.65 -13.77
C GLN A 24 -2.71 19.02 -12.29
N SER A 25 -2.63 18.03 -11.39
CA SER A 25 -2.60 18.25 -9.94
C SER A 25 -1.30 18.87 -9.41
N GLY A 26 -0.22 18.87 -10.20
CA GLY A 26 1.10 19.31 -9.72
C GLY A 26 1.80 18.30 -8.79
N ALA A 27 1.34 17.05 -8.77
CA ALA A 27 1.95 15.97 -8.00
C ALA A 27 3.46 15.83 -8.29
N PRO A 28 4.27 15.46 -7.28
CA PRO A 28 5.73 15.42 -7.39
C PRO A 28 6.22 14.18 -8.16
N VAL A 29 5.96 14.14 -9.47
CA VAL A 29 6.37 13.08 -10.40
C VAL A 29 7.73 13.39 -10.99
N THR A 30 8.69 12.49 -10.78
CA THR A 30 10.06 12.70 -11.26
C THR A 30 10.25 12.31 -12.73
N ARG A 31 9.55 11.27 -13.20
CA ARG A 31 9.64 10.83 -14.60
C ARG A 31 8.28 10.51 -15.19
N TRP A 32 7.98 11.14 -16.31
CA TRP A 32 6.81 10.84 -17.13
C TRP A 32 7.23 9.87 -18.23
N VAL A 33 6.71 8.63 -18.18
CA VAL A 33 7.05 7.61 -19.17
C VAL A 33 6.30 7.93 -20.47
N THR A 34 7.00 7.85 -21.60
CA THR A 34 6.41 8.04 -22.93
C THR A 34 5.68 6.78 -23.40
N ALA A 35 4.74 6.92 -24.33
CA ALA A 35 4.04 5.77 -24.91
C ALA A 35 5.00 4.78 -25.61
N GLU A 36 6.10 5.27 -26.19
CA GLU A 36 7.09 4.42 -26.86
C GLU A 36 7.95 3.63 -25.85
N GLU A 37 8.45 4.28 -24.80
CA GLU A 37 9.14 3.57 -23.70
C GLU A 37 8.24 2.51 -23.08
N LYS A 38 6.97 2.87 -22.85
CA LYS A 38 5.98 1.95 -22.29
C LYS A 38 5.77 0.72 -23.18
N LYS A 39 5.65 0.91 -24.51
CA LYS A 39 5.51 -0.18 -25.47
C LYS A 39 6.71 -1.15 -25.44
N GLN A 40 7.91 -0.64 -25.18
CA GLN A 40 9.11 -1.46 -25.06
C GLN A 40 9.10 -2.30 -23.78
N GLU A 41 8.68 -1.72 -22.65
CA GLU A 41 8.50 -2.44 -21.38
C GLU A 41 7.43 -3.53 -21.50
N ASP A 42 6.32 -3.21 -22.17
CA ASP A 42 5.22 -4.13 -22.43
C ASP A 42 5.67 -5.33 -23.26
N ALA A 43 6.53 -5.10 -24.27
CA ALA A 43 7.10 -6.17 -25.08
C ALA A 43 7.94 -7.16 -24.25
N ILE A 44 8.72 -6.66 -23.28
CA ILE A 44 9.51 -7.48 -22.35
C ILE A 44 8.58 -8.34 -21.49
N LEU A 45 7.53 -7.74 -20.93
CA LEU A 45 6.57 -8.44 -20.07
C LEU A 45 5.74 -9.47 -20.84
N ILE A 46 5.32 -9.15 -22.07
CA ILE A 46 4.60 -10.07 -22.96
C ILE A 46 5.50 -11.24 -23.35
N ALA A 47 6.78 -11.00 -23.68
CA ALA A 47 7.72 -12.08 -23.99
C ALA A 47 7.95 -13.00 -22.79
N LYS A 48 8.04 -12.43 -21.58
CA LYS A 48 8.12 -13.19 -20.32
C LYS A 48 6.85 -14.01 -20.07
N ALA A 49 5.67 -13.43 -20.30
CA ALA A 49 4.39 -14.14 -20.20
C ALA A 49 4.34 -15.36 -21.13
N LYS A 50 4.71 -15.18 -22.41
CA LYS A 50 4.71 -16.24 -23.42
C LYS A 50 5.71 -17.36 -23.12
N SER A 51 6.84 -17.05 -22.47
CA SER A 51 7.82 -18.06 -22.11
C SER A 51 7.40 -18.90 -20.90
N GLU A 52 6.67 -18.32 -19.95
CA GLU A 52 6.13 -19.05 -18.79
C GLU A 52 4.85 -19.84 -19.13
N TRP A 53 4.03 -19.31 -20.03
CA TRP A 53 2.71 -19.85 -20.34
C TRP A 53 2.56 -20.07 -21.84
N PRO A 54 3.02 -21.23 -22.38
CA PRO A 54 2.88 -21.55 -23.79
C PRO A 54 1.42 -21.47 -24.25
N GLY A 55 1.17 -20.72 -25.33
CA GLY A 55 -0.18 -20.47 -25.86
C GLY A 55 -0.92 -19.29 -25.21
N TRP A 56 -0.29 -18.57 -24.28
CA TRP A 56 -0.81 -17.30 -23.77
C TRP A 56 -0.71 -16.21 -24.84
N GLU A 57 -1.82 -15.50 -25.04
CA GLU A 57 -1.88 -14.34 -25.93
C GLU A 57 -2.45 -13.13 -25.18
N PRO A 58 -1.88 -11.93 -25.35
CA PRO A 58 -2.38 -10.72 -24.72
C PRO A 58 -3.72 -10.30 -25.34
N GLY A 59 -4.68 -9.98 -24.48
CA GLY A 59 -5.96 -9.38 -24.84
C GLY A 59 -5.82 -7.91 -25.22
N GLY A 60 -6.94 -7.25 -25.51
CA GLY A 60 -6.95 -5.90 -26.11
C GLY A 60 -6.25 -4.81 -25.29
N LEU A 61 -6.13 -4.97 -23.97
CA LEU A 61 -5.40 -4.05 -23.09
C LEU A 61 -4.06 -4.63 -22.59
N GLY A 62 -3.60 -5.75 -23.15
CA GLY A 62 -2.38 -6.42 -22.70
C GLY A 62 -2.51 -7.20 -21.38
N TYR A 63 -3.71 -7.21 -20.77
CA TYR A 63 -4.03 -7.96 -19.54
C TYR A 63 -4.74 -9.27 -19.86
N GLY A 64 -3.99 -10.38 -19.90
CA GLY A 64 -4.55 -11.73 -20.11
C GLY A 64 -5.55 -11.81 -21.26
N ASP A 65 -6.50 -12.74 -21.23
CA ASP A 65 -7.57 -12.82 -22.24
C ASP A 65 -8.69 -11.78 -22.00
N ILE A 66 -9.78 -11.86 -22.77
CA ILE A 66 -10.94 -10.94 -22.60
C ILE A 66 -11.57 -11.01 -21.20
N ARG A 67 -11.52 -12.16 -20.53
CA ARG A 67 -12.07 -12.32 -19.16
C ARG A 67 -11.19 -11.58 -18.17
N THR A 68 -9.86 -11.71 -18.31
CA THR A 68 -8.90 -10.95 -17.49
C THR A 68 -9.01 -9.45 -17.75
N THR A 69 -9.13 -9.04 -19.00
CA THR A 69 -9.30 -7.62 -19.38
C THR A 69 -10.59 -7.04 -18.77
N ALA A 70 -11.72 -7.74 -18.91
CA ALA A 70 -12.99 -7.30 -18.33
C ALA A 70 -12.92 -7.19 -16.80
N LEU A 71 -12.30 -8.17 -16.15
CA LEU A 71 -12.11 -8.17 -14.70
C LEU A 71 -11.19 -7.02 -14.24
N ASN A 72 -10.15 -6.70 -15.01
CA ASN A 72 -9.28 -5.54 -14.77
C ASN A 72 -9.99 -4.20 -14.88
N GLN A 73 -10.85 -4.05 -15.88
CA GLN A 73 -11.67 -2.85 -16.02
C GLN A 73 -12.68 -2.72 -14.87
N ALA A 74 -13.22 -3.83 -14.36
CA ALA A 74 -14.19 -3.81 -13.26
C ALA A 74 -13.58 -3.25 -11.95
N GLY A 75 -12.38 -3.68 -11.56
CA GLY A 75 -11.74 -3.14 -10.34
C GLY A 75 -11.00 -1.82 -10.55
N ALA A 76 -11.19 -1.13 -11.67
CA ALA A 76 -10.83 0.28 -11.78
C ALA A 76 -11.84 1.18 -11.04
N PHE A 77 -13.05 0.68 -10.73
CA PHE A 77 -14.03 1.41 -9.95
C PHE A 77 -13.50 1.69 -8.53
N LEU A 78 -13.35 2.97 -8.18
CA LEU A 78 -12.75 3.41 -6.91
C LEU A 78 -11.34 2.85 -6.64
N GLY A 79 -10.68 2.34 -7.69
CA GLY A 79 -9.31 1.85 -7.62
C GLY A 79 -8.36 2.97 -7.20
N TYR A 80 -7.39 2.65 -6.35
CA TYR A 80 -6.45 3.62 -5.78
C TYR A 80 -7.13 4.80 -5.06
N GLY A 81 -8.35 4.63 -4.54
CA GLY A 81 -8.98 5.66 -3.69
C GLY A 81 -9.60 6.82 -4.48
N MET A 82 -9.73 6.70 -5.80
CA MET A 82 -10.10 7.83 -6.67
C MET A 82 -11.57 7.81 -7.10
N TRP A 83 -12.13 9.00 -7.29
CA TRP A 83 -13.43 9.14 -7.94
C TRP A 83 -13.38 8.70 -9.41
N PRO A 84 -14.41 8.00 -9.93
CA PRO A 84 -14.46 7.63 -11.33
C PRO A 84 -14.63 8.86 -12.23
N SER A 85 -13.91 8.92 -13.34
CA SER A 85 -14.02 10.01 -14.32
C SER A 85 -15.31 9.98 -15.13
N ARG A 86 -15.96 8.82 -15.26
CA ARG A 86 -17.25 8.66 -15.95
C ARG A 86 -18.06 7.56 -15.29
N MET A 87 -19.22 7.92 -14.73
CA MET A 87 -20.13 6.99 -14.06
C MET A 87 -21.56 7.21 -14.55
N ASN A 88 -22.28 6.14 -14.87
CA ASN A 88 -23.70 6.26 -15.15
C ASN A 88 -24.44 6.57 -13.83
N SER A 89 -25.17 7.67 -13.80
CA SER A 89 -26.06 8.04 -12.71
C SER A 89 -27.40 8.45 -13.29
N SER A 90 -28.45 7.67 -12.99
CA SER A 90 -29.82 7.90 -13.46
C SER A 90 -29.92 8.11 -14.98
N GLY A 91 -29.19 7.32 -15.76
CA GLY A 91 -29.19 7.38 -17.24
C GLY A 91 -28.23 8.40 -17.85
N ASN A 92 -27.57 9.23 -17.03
CA ASN A 92 -26.59 10.21 -17.50
C ASN A 92 -25.17 9.74 -17.20
N MET A 93 -24.25 9.89 -18.17
CA MET A 93 -22.82 9.69 -17.91
C MET A 93 -22.25 10.94 -17.25
N VAL A 94 -21.94 10.85 -15.97
CA VAL A 94 -21.46 11.96 -15.14
C VAL A 94 -19.95 11.84 -14.90
N ASP A 95 -19.24 12.96 -15.00
CA ASP A 95 -17.84 13.06 -14.56
C ASP A 95 -17.77 13.39 -13.07
N VAL A 96 -17.64 12.35 -12.24
CA VAL A 96 -17.70 12.49 -10.78
C VAL A 96 -16.48 13.22 -10.24
N ALA A 97 -15.28 12.88 -10.72
CA ALA A 97 -14.04 13.50 -10.27
C ALA A 97 -14.05 15.02 -10.54
N SER A 98 -14.45 15.45 -11.74
CA SER A 98 -14.54 16.87 -12.08
C SER A 98 -15.60 17.61 -11.23
N LEU A 99 -16.74 16.97 -10.94
CA LEU A 99 -17.75 17.55 -10.06
C LEU A 99 -17.26 17.72 -8.63
N MET A 100 -16.54 16.73 -8.09
CA MET A 100 -15.97 16.81 -6.75
C MET A 100 -14.96 17.95 -6.65
N LEU A 101 -14.08 18.10 -7.64
CA LEU A 101 -13.15 19.23 -7.73
C LEU A 101 -13.87 20.58 -7.82
N ALA A 102 -14.91 20.69 -8.67
CA ALA A 102 -15.68 21.91 -8.82
C ALA A 102 -16.42 22.33 -7.54
N ALA A 103 -16.77 21.37 -6.68
CA ALA A 103 -17.35 21.59 -5.37
C ALA A 103 -16.32 21.93 -4.27
N GLY A 104 -15.02 21.99 -4.60
CA GLY A 104 -13.94 22.24 -3.64
C GLY A 104 -13.41 20.98 -2.94
N GLY A 105 -13.81 19.78 -3.38
CA GLY A 105 -13.27 18.50 -2.93
C GLY A 105 -11.97 18.11 -3.67
N GLY A 106 -11.46 16.91 -3.35
CA GLY A 106 -10.27 16.34 -3.99
C GLY A 106 -10.61 15.26 -5.04
N ILE A 107 -9.57 14.81 -5.77
CA ILE A 107 -9.67 13.67 -6.70
C ILE A 107 -9.82 12.31 -6.00
N MET A 108 -9.40 12.24 -4.74
CA MET A 108 -9.53 11.07 -3.88
C MET A 108 -10.85 11.13 -3.11
N PHE A 109 -11.53 10.01 -2.94
CA PHE A 109 -12.73 9.93 -2.10
C PHE A 109 -12.41 9.81 -0.61
N ASP A 110 -11.18 9.44 -0.28
CA ASP A 110 -10.75 9.12 1.07
C ASP A 110 -9.75 10.16 1.63
N SER A 111 -10.26 11.14 2.35
CA SER A 111 -9.45 12.24 2.90
C SER A 111 -8.64 11.82 4.14
N TYR A 112 -7.74 12.69 4.63
CA TYR A 112 -7.08 12.51 5.93
C TYR A 112 -8.09 12.66 7.07
N ALA A 113 -9.07 13.56 6.91
CA ALA A 113 -10.12 13.81 7.89
C ALA A 113 -11.21 12.73 7.95
N GLY A 114 -11.28 11.88 6.92
CA GLY A 114 -12.34 10.90 6.75
C GLY A 114 -13.67 11.52 6.33
N PRO A 115 -14.71 10.68 6.15
CA PRO A 115 -16.01 11.13 5.64
C PRO A 115 -16.85 11.88 6.68
N LYS A 116 -16.57 11.69 7.98
CA LYS A 116 -17.28 12.30 9.12
C LYS A 116 -18.81 12.13 9.07
N MET A 117 -19.30 10.96 8.61
CA MET A 117 -20.74 10.68 8.58
C MET A 117 -21.24 10.13 9.92
N ALA A 118 -20.39 9.42 10.67
CA ALA A 118 -20.72 8.95 12.00
C ALA A 118 -20.80 10.10 13.00
N LYS A 119 -21.81 10.04 13.88
CA LYS A 119 -21.90 10.94 15.03
C LYS A 119 -20.89 10.54 16.10
N THR A 120 -20.29 11.52 16.77
CA THR A 120 -19.45 11.29 17.95
C THR A 120 -20.32 10.91 19.17
N PRO A 121 -19.74 10.27 20.20
CA PRO A 121 -20.42 10.06 21.47
C PRO A 121 -20.98 11.35 22.09
N GLU A 122 -20.24 12.46 21.97
CA GLU A 122 -20.67 13.78 22.44
C GLU A 122 -21.93 14.27 21.71
N GLU A 123 -21.97 14.16 20.38
CA GLU A 123 -23.15 14.50 19.56
C GLU A 123 -24.36 13.60 19.86
N LEU A 124 -24.12 12.39 20.38
CA LEU A 124 -25.14 11.45 20.81
C LEU A 124 -25.52 11.60 22.30
N GLY A 125 -24.83 12.43 23.07
CA GLY A 125 -25.04 12.58 24.51
C GLY A 125 -24.68 11.33 25.32
N ILE A 126 -23.79 10.48 24.81
CA ILE A 126 -23.33 9.25 25.48
C ILE A 126 -21.83 9.33 25.82
N PRO A 127 -21.35 8.54 26.80
CA PRO A 127 -19.93 8.53 27.15
C PRO A 127 -19.04 8.06 25.99
N LYS A 128 -17.88 8.69 25.85
CA LYS A 128 -16.78 8.23 24.99
C LYS A 128 -16.34 6.81 25.40
N TRP A 129 -15.99 5.97 24.43
CA TRP A 129 -15.44 4.63 24.70
C TRP A 129 -14.21 4.71 25.60
N GLN A 130 -14.09 3.78 26.54
CA GLN A 130 -12.93 3.62 27.42
C GLN A 130 -12.53 2.15 27.45
N GLY A 131 -11.24 1.88 27.24
CA GLY A 131 -10.65 0.55 27.31
C GLY A 131 -9.15 0.64 27.54
N THR A 132 -8.53 -0.44 28.00
CA THR A 132 -7.06 -0.52 28.04
C THR A 132 -6.49 -0.46 26.61
N PRO A 133 -5.20 -0.13 26.42
CA PRO A 133 -4.58 -0.19 25.10
C PRO A 133 -4.83 -1.53 24.39
N GLU A 134 -4.70 -2.65 25.08
CA GLU A 134 -4.92 -3.99 24.53
C GLU A 134 -6.39 -4.22 24.13
N GLU A 135 -7.34 -3.73 24.92
CA GLU A 135 -8.76 -3.75 24.56
C GLU A 135 -9.03 -2.90 23.34
N ASN A 136 -8.44 -1.71 23.27
CA ASN A 136 -8.57 -0.82 22.13
C ASN A 136 -8.06 -1.47 20.85
N LEU A 137 -6.87 -2.09 20.89
CA LEU A 137 -6.35 -2.81 19.73
C LEU A 137 -7.27 -3.96 19.30
N ARG A 138 -7.84 -4.73 20.24
CA ARG A 138 -8.82 -5.79 19.93
C ARG A 138 -10.10 -5.22 19.32
N THR A 139 -10.60 -4.10 19.82
CA THR A 139 -11.76 -3.39 19.27
C THR A 139 -11.50 -2.92 17.84
N LEU A 140 -10.34 -2.30 17.60
CA LEU A 140 -9.90 -1.88 16.27
C LEU A 140 -9.71 -3.08 15.33
N GLN A 141 -9.14 -4.18 15.82
CA GLN A 141 -9.00 -5.42 15.06
C GLN A 141 -10.35 -5.99 14.63
N ALA A 142 -11.32 -6.05 15.55
CA ALA A 142 -12.67 -6.52 15.24
C ALA A 142 -13.34 -5.62 14.19
N GLY A 143 -13.22 -4.29 14.33
CA GLY A 143 -13.77 -3.32 13.38
C GLY A 143 -13.15 -3.43 11.99
N VAL A 144 -11.81 -3.50 11.88
CA VAL A 144 -11.16 -3.49 10.55
C VAL A 144 -11.37 -4.82 9.82
N ARG A 145 -11.47 -5.93 10.55
CA ARG A 145 -11.81 -7.24 9.99
C ARG A 145 -13.19 -7.25 9.35
N PHE A 146 -14.16 -6.55 9.93
CA PHE A 146 -15.48 -6.40 9.35
C PHE A 146 -15.43 -5.75 7.96
N PHE A 147 -14.50 -4.82 7.75
CA PHE A 147 -14.27 -4.16 6.45
C PHE A 147 -13.21 -4.85 5.57
N GLY A 148 -12.78 -6.06 5.94
CA GLY A 148 -11.91 -6.91 5.12
C GLY A 148 -10.41 -6.78 5.38
N GLY A 149 -9.99 -5.98 6.37
CA GLY A 149 -8.61 -5.95 6.86
C GLY A 149 -8.22 -7.26 7.55
N GLN A 150 -6.93 -7.58 7.55
CA GLN A 150 -6.42 -8.88 8.02
C GLN A 150 -5.71 -8.77 9.37
N ASN A 151 -4.37 -8.86 9.36
CA ASN A 151 -3.52 -8.69 10.53
C ASN A 151 -3.50 -7.21 10.93
N VAL A 152 -3.32 -6.94 12.23
CA VAL A 152 -3.19 -5.57 12.74
C VAL A 152 -1.94 -5.40 13.56
N ALA A 153 -1.44 -4.18 13.60
CA ALA A 153 -0.31 -3.79 14.43
C ALA A 153 -0.49 -2.35 14.93
N SER A 154 0.25 -2.00 15.96
CA SER A 154 0.30 -0.62 16.44
C SER A 154 1.59 -0.30 17.15
N PHE A 155 1.96 0.98 17.13
CA PHE A 155 3.02 1.51 17.99
C PHE A 155 2.78 3.01 18.24
N GLU A 156 3.44 3.56 19.24
CA GLU A 156 3.44 5.01 19.51
C GLU A 156 4.48 5.73 18.63
N LEU A 157 4.04 6.75 17.90
CA LEU A 157 4.83 7.60 17.03
C LEU A 157 5.72 8.56 17.84
N ASN A 158 6.83 8.03 18.34
CA ASN A 158 7.89 8.82 18.98
C ASN A 158 8.65 9.71 17.98
N GLU A 159 9.55 10.56 18.48
CA GLU A 159 10.33 11.49 17.66
C GLU A 159 11.20 10.82 16.58
N ASN A 160 11.55 9.54 16.74
CA ASN A 160 12.26 8.80 15.69
C ASN A 160 11.31 8.30 14.61
N TYR A 161 10.15 7.76 14.97
CA TYR A 161 9.17 7.29 13.99
C TYR A 161 8.46 8.43 13.26
N LYS A 162 8.31 9.61 13.88
CA LYS A 162 7.86 10.83 13.18
C LYS A 162 8.75 11.17 11.98
N LYS A 163 10.04 10.81 12.00
CA LYS A 163 10.97 11.05 10.87
C LYS A 163 10.65 10.19 9.65
N LEU A 164 9.84 9.15 9.80
CA LEU A 164 9.39 8.31 8.68
C LEU A 164 8.17 8.91 7.97
N THR A 165 7.52 9.92 8.53
CA THR A 165 6.33 10.50 7.90
C THR A 165 6.74 11.45 6.79
N PHE A 166 5.99 11.46 5.69
CA PHE A 166 6.32 12.32 4.56
C PHE A 166 6.10 13.80 4.90
N THR A 167 6.87 14.70 4.28
CA THR A 167 6.67 16.16 4.38
C THR A 167 5.73 16.69 3.31
N ILE A 168 5.55 15.95 2.22
CA ILE A 168 4.65 16.25 1.10
C ILE A 168 3.94 14.95 0.76
N ASP A 169 2.62 14.97 0.62
CA ASP A 169 1.82 13.81 0.25
C ASP A 169 1.87 13.50 -1.26
N PRO A 170 1.28 12.39 -1.73
CA PRO A 170 1.31 12.02 -3.14
C PRO A 170 0.64 13.00 -4.11
N VAL A 171 -0.19 13.94 -3.61
CA VAL A 171 -0.89 14.95 -4.41
C VAL A 171 -0.30 16.36 -4.23
N GLY A 172 0.83 16.50 -3.52
CA GLY A 172 1.58 17.75 -3.41
C GLY A 172 1.24 18.61 -2.18
N SER A 173 0.40 18.15 -1.26
CA SER A 173 0.09 18.89 -0.03
C SER A 173 1.17 18.70 1.03
N ALA A 174 1.59 19.78 1.70
CA ALA A 174 2.51 19.72 2.82
C ALA A 174 1.87 18.99 4.01
N ILE A 175 2.60 18.08 4.65
CA ILE A 175 2.18 17.38 5.86
C ILE A 175 2.98 17.90 7.05
N GLU A 176 2.29 18.37 8.08
CA GLU A 176 2.87 18.86 9.33
C GLU A 176 2.22 18.18 10.53
N PHE A 177 2.94 18.20 11.66
CA PHE A 177 2.36 17.91 12.97
C PHE A 177 2.16 19.23 13.70
N GLY A 178 1.06 19.37 14.44
CA GLY A 178 0.78 20.59 15.18
C GLY A 178 -0.22 20.40 16.30
N ASP A 179 -0.29 21.39 17.19
CA ASP A 179 -1.24 21.45 18.30
C ASP A 179 -2.58 21.98 17.80
N VAL A 180 -3.28 21.13 17.05
CA VAL A 180 -4.65 21.36 16.57
C VAL A 180 -5.60 20.35 17.19
N GLU A 181 -6.84 20.75 17.43
CA GLU A 181 -7.81 19.86 18.07
C GLU A 181 -8.29 18.75 17.14
N GLU A 182 -8.46 19.05 15.85
CA GLU A 182 -8.84 18.09 14.81
C GLU A 182 -7.86 18.21 13.65
N VAL A 183 -7.73 17.14 12.85
CA VAL A 183 -6.93 17.18 11.63
C VAL A 183 -7.37 18.30 10.70
N VAL A 184 -6.40 19.06 10.21
CA VAL A 184 -6.57 20.01 9.11
C VAL A 184 -6.23 19.28 7.81
N ASP A 185 -7.18 19.26 6.88
CA ASP A 185 -7.04 18.57 5.60
C ASP A 185 -7.55 19.45 4.47
N THR A 186 -6.82 20.53 4.19
CA THR A 186 -7.19 21.52 3.17
C THR A 186 -5.95 21.89 2.36
N PRO A 187 -5.84 21.46 1.09
CA PRO A 187 -4.71 21.79 0.24
C PRO A 187 -4.41 23.31 0.25
N PRO A 188 -3.13 23.72 0.25
CA PRO A 188 -1.94 22.89 0.06
C PRO A 188 -1.36 22.33 1.37
N LYS A 189 -2.09 22.32 2.48
CA LYS A 189 -1.54 21.97 3.81
C LYS A 189 -2.42 21.01 4.60
N LYS A 190 -1.78 20.02 5.22
CA LYS A 190 -2.37 19.05 6.14
C LYS A 190 -1.66 19.14 7.49
N ILE A 191 -2.43 19.20 8.57
CA ILE A 191 -1.89 19.22 9.94
C ILE A 191 -2.46 18.02 10.70
N ILE A 192 -1.59 17.07 11.02
CA ILE A 192 -1.90 15.94 11.89
C ILE A 192 -1.80 16.43 13.35
N PRO A 193 -2.85 16.27 14.18
CA PRO A 193 -2.80 16.64 15.59
C PRO A 193 -1.67 15.92 16.32
N ASN A 194 -0.90 16.63 17.15
CA ASN A 194 0.13 16.01 18.00
C ASN A 194 -0.42 14.93 18.95
N LYS A 195 -1.70 15.03 19.34
CA LYS A 195 -2.38 14.00 20.14
C LYS A 195 -2.64 12.70 19.36
N CYS A 196 -2.68 12.74 18.02
CA CYS A 196 -2.79 11.55 17.18
C CYS A 196 -1.44 10.83 17.06
N LYS A 197 -0.93 10.36 18.20
CA LYS A 197 0.42 9.84 18.35
C LYS A 197 0.51 8.31 18.29
N TYR A 198 -0.60 7.60 18.11
CA TYR A 198 -0.57 6.16 17.89
C TYR A 198 -0.74 5.85 16.41
N VAL A 199 0.05 4.93 15.89
CA VAL A 199 -0.12 4.40 14.54
C VAL A 199 -0.89 3.10 14.65
N PHE A 200 -2.06 3.02 14.02
CA PHE A 200 -2.78 1.78 13.81
C PHE A 200 -2.55 1.30 12.39
N MET A 201 -2.24 0.01 12.24
CA MET A 201 -1.97 -0.60 10.95
C MET A 201 -2.79 -1.85 10.71
N TRP A 202 -3.08 -2.11 9.44
CA TRP A 202 -3.62 -3.41 9.02
C TRP A 202 -3.09 -3.86 7.66
N SER A 203 -3.02 -5.18 7.48
CA SER A 203 -2.69 -5.81 6.20
C SER A 203 -3.93 -5.90 5.30
N MET A 204 -3.76 -5.68 4.00
CA MET A 204 -4.78 -5.95 2.98
C MET A 204 -4.16 -6.79 1.86
N THR A 205 -4.77 -7.92 1.58
CA THR A 205 -4.24 -8.88 0.60
C THR A 205 -4.73 -8.56 -0.81
N GLN A 206 -3.86 -8.83 -1.78
CA GLN A 206 -4.27 -8.99 -3.17
C GLN A 206 -4.62 -10.46 -3.47
N PRO A 207 -5.52 -10.73 -4.44
CA PRO A 207 -5.84 -12.09 -4.87
C PRO A 207 -4.61 -12.88 -5.34
N TYR A 208 -4.21 -13.87 -4.54
CA TYR A 208 -3.02 -14.69 -4.76
C TYR A 208 -2.92 -15.30 -6.16
N GLU A 209 -3.93 -16.04 -6.61
CA GLU A 209 -3.90 -16.77 -7.89
C GLU A 209 -3.75 -15.81 -9.07
N LEU A 210 -4.39 -14.64 -8.97
CA LEU A 210 -4.25 -13.61 -10.00
C LEU A 210 -2.87 -12.99 -9.94
N THR A 211 -2.32 -12.66 -8.76
CA THR A 211 -0.94 -12.14 -8.65
C THR A 211 0.09 -13.11 -9.26
N ARG A 212 -0.07 -14.42 -9.08
CA ARG A 212 0.85 -15.43 -9.66
C ARG A 212 0.74 -15.56 -11.17
N ARG A 213 -0.47 -15.40 -11.71
CA ARG A 213 -0.76 -15.51 -13.14
C ARG A 213 -0.82 -14.16 -13.83
N GLN A 214 -0.46 -13.10 -13.11
CA GLN A 214 -0.52 -11.76 -13.65
C GLN A 214 0.64 -11.57 -14.59
N SER A 215 0.36 -11.89 -15.84
CA SER A 215 1.25 -11.76 -16.97
C SER A 215 0.64 -10.71 -17.89
N GLY A 216 1.34 -9.61 -18.10
CA GLY A 216 0.79 -8.48 -18.86
C GLY A 216 1.62 -7.22 -18.68
N VAL A 217 1.06 -6.11 -19.14
CA VAL A 217 1.77 -4.84 -19.35
C VAL A 217 2.07 -4.04 -18.07
N TYR A 218 1.34 -4.24 -16.97
CA TYR A 218 1.50 -3.46 -15.72
C TYR A 218 0.94 -4.21 -14.50
N GLU A 219 0.93 -3.56 -13.32
CA GLU A 219 -0.01 -3.91 -12.24
C GLU A 219 -1.45 -3.96 -12.79
N GLY A 220 -2.33 -4.70 -12.13
CA GLY A 220 -3.57 -5.15 -12.74
C GLY A 220 -4.58 -5.44 -11.66
N ILE A 221 -5.62 -6.21 -11.97
CA ILE A 221 -6.78 -6.30 -11.09
C ILE A 221 -6.45 -6.74 -9.65
N ALA A 222 -5.49 -7.66 -9.49
CA ALA A 222 -5.14 -8.15 -8.16
C ALA A 222 -4.65 -7.01 -7.26
N THR A 223 -3.86 -6.12 -7.85
CA THR A 223 -3.38 -4.89 -7.25
C THR A 223 -4.51 -3.88 -7.03
N SER A 224 -5.27 -3.55 -8.08
CA SER A 224 -6.28 -2.49 -8.04
C SER A 224 -7.37 -2.78 -7.01
N THR A 225 -7.85 -4.03 -6.93
CA THR A 225 -8.86 -4.42 -5.93
C THR A 225 -8.30 -4.39 -4.50
N GLY A 226 -7.00 -4.67 -4.33
CA GLY A 226 -6.34 -4.53 -3.02
C GLY A 226 -6.36 -3.08 -2.53
N TYR A 227 -6.13 -2.11 -3.42
CA TYR A 227 -6.25 -0.69 -3.11
C TYR A 227 -7.69 -0.24 -2.90
N GLU A 228 -8.60 -0.58 -3.82
CA GLU A 228 -10.03 -0.29 -3.71
C GLU A 228 -10.57 -0.68 -2.33
N ARG A 229 -10.38 -1.95 -1.94
CA ARG A 229 -10.82 -2.48 -0.65
C ARG A 229 -10.17 -1.75 0.53
N GLY A 230 -8.90 -1.40 0.42
CA GLY A 230 -8.19 -0.68 1.47
C GLY A 230 -8.69 0.75 1.69
N HIS A 231 -8.93 1.50 0.62
CA HIS A 231 -9.50 2.85 0.71
C HIS A 231 -10.96 2.82 1.19
N ILE A 232 -11.76 1.84 0.77
CA ILE A 232 -13.12 1.62 1.30
C ILE A 232 -13.07 1.27 2.80
N ALA A 233 -12.19 0.37 3.21
CA ALA A 233 -12.01 0.01 4.61
C ALA A 233 -11.58 1.23 5.45
N LYS A 234 -10.66 2.06 4.92
CA LYS A 234 -10.22 3.30 5.55
C LYS A 234 -11.39 4.21 5.88
N VAL A 235 -12.23 4.59 4.90
CA VAL A 235 -13.32 5.55 5.14
C VAL A 235 -14.32 5.04 6.17
N HIS A 236 -14.67 3.76 6.12
CA HIS A 236 -15.53 3.14 7.13
C HIS A 236 -14.89 3.13 8.51
N PHE A 237 -13.60 2.81 8.57
CA PHE A 237 -12.90 2.66 9.83
C PHE A 237 -12.65 4.02 10.51
N GLN A 238 -12.44 5.09 9.73
CA GLN A 238 -12.37 6.44 10.29
C GLN A 238 -13.67 6.83 11.00
N ASP A 239 -14.82 6.52 10.41
CA ASP A 239 -16.12 6.78 11.01
C ASP A 239 -16.43 5.85 12.19
N PHE A 240 -16.01 4.59 12.12
CA PHE A 240 -16.11 3.67 13.26
C PHE A 240 -15.39 4.23 14.50
N VAL A 241 -14.14 4.67 14.33
CA VAL A 241 -13.34 5.23 15.43
C VAL A 241 -13.87 6.60 15.89
N ARG A 242 -14.39 7.42 14.96
CA ARG A 242 -15.13 8.64 15.28
C ARG A 242 -16.33 8.35 16.19
N GLY A 243 -17.08 7.29 15.88
CA GLY A 243 -18.20 6.81 16.71
C GLY A 243 -17.77 6.32 18.10
N LEU A 244 -16.52 5.90 18.28
CA LEU A 244 -15.93 5.59 19.59
C LEU A 244 -15.47 6.86 20.34
N GLY A 245 -15.45 8.02 19.69
CA GLY A 245 -15.02 9.29 20.25
C GLY A 245 -13.52 9.58 20.12
N TYR A 246 -12.85 8.93 19.17
CA TYR A 246 -11.44 9.15 18.86
C TYR A 246 -11.28 9.61 17.41
N GLN A 247 -10.16 10.25 17.12
CA GLN A 247 -9.78 10.58 15.76
C GLN A 247 -9.02 9.43 15.13
N MET A 248 -9.27 9.21 13.84
CA MET A 248 -8.49 8.33 13.01
C MET A 248 -8.11 9.10 11.76
N VAL A 249 -6.93 9.69 11.82
CA VAL A 249 -6.37 10.54 10.78
C VAL A 249 -5.72 9.65 9.74
N GLY A 250 -6.35 9.66 8.57
CA GLY A 250 -5.96 8.85 7.43
C GLY A 250 -4.86 9.49 6.59
N GLY A 251 -4.46 8.75 5.57
CA GLY A 251 -3.40 9.04 4.60
C GLY A 251 -2.79 7.71 4.18
N ALA A 252 -3.69 6.78 3.87
CA ALA A 252 -3.49 5.39 4.17
C ALA A 252 -2.57 4.72 3.15
N GLY A 253 -1.94 3.62 3.56
CA GLY A 253 -0.88 3.00 2.76
C GLY A 253 0.33 3.91 2.65
N ASN A 254 0.54 4.48 1.46
CA ASN A 254 1.73 5.23 1.07
C ASN A 254 1.59 6.76 1.20
N ASP A 255 0.48 7.30 1.71
CA ASP A 255 0.27 8.75 1.62
C ASP A 255 0.90 9.55 2.77
N SER A 256 1.00 8.96 3.96
CA SER A 256 1.55 9.63 5.15
C SER A 256 2.96 9.22 5.54
N GLY A 257 3.41 8.05 5.08
CA GLY A 257 4.73 7.49 5.36
C GLY A 257 4.95 6.23 4.54
N PRO A 258 6.17 5.68 4.53
CA PRO A 258 6.49 4.52 3.72
C PRO A 258 5.74 3.30 4.27
N ALA A 259 4.83 2.73 3.47
CA ALA A 259 4.12 1.49 3.80
C ALA A 259 5.03 0.26 3.94
N GLY A 260 6.34 0.42 3.80
CA GLY A 260 7.34 -0.58 4.14
C GLY A 260 7.87 -0.46 5.57
N ALA A 261 8.15 0.74 6.07
CA ALA A 261 8.85 0.90 7.35
C ALA A 261 7.91 0.71 8.55
N PHE A 262 6.74 1.34 8.53
CA PHE A 262 5.76 1.22 9.61
C PHE A 262 5.34 -0.22 9.93
N PRO A 263 4.94 -1.07 8.96
CA PRO A 263 4.67 -2.48 9.24
C PRO A 263 5.83 -3.26 9.83
N ILE A 264 7.07 -2.95 9.44
CA ILE A 264 8.24 -3.63 10.00
C ILE A 264 8.38 -3.26 11.48
N PHE A 265 8.29 -1.96 11.79
CA PHE A 265 8.38 -1.50 13.18
C PHE A 265 7.18 -1.96 14.04
N GLY A 266 6.01 -2.09 13.44
CA GLY A 266 4.81 -2.63 14.08
C GLY A 266 4.72 -4.16 14.10
N GLY A 267 5.61 -4.90 13.44
CA GLY A 267 5.59 -6.36 13.48
C GLY A 267 4.54 -7.03 12.58
N LEU A 268 4.12 -6.41 11.48
CA LEU A 268 3.29 -7.07 10.47
C LEU A 268 4.11 -7.92 9.47
N GLY A 269 5.42 -7.74 9.44
CA GLY A 269 6.30 -8.49 8.56
C GLY A 269 7.74 -8.03 8.64
N GLU A 270 8.58 -8.63 7.79
CA GLU A 270 10.00 -8.32 7.69
C GLU A 270 10.35 -7.72 6.33
N LEU A 271 11.45 -6.98 6.26
CA LEU A 271 12.00 -6.52 4.99
C LEU A 271 12.53 -7.70 4.17
N SER A 272 12.03 -7.83 2.93
CA SER A 272 12.44 -8.87 1.98
C SER A 272 13.42 -8.39 0.91
N ARG A 273 13.97 -9.34 0.15
CA ARG A 273 14.80 -9.08 -1.03
C ARG A 273 14.10 -8.24 -2.09
N ALA A 274 12.79 -8.38 -2.26
CA ALA A 274 12.01 -7.58 -3.22
C ALA A 274 11.79 -6.12 -2.75
N SER A 275 12.41 -5.70 -1.63
CA SER A 275 12.24 -4.40 -0.98
C SER A 275 10.80 -4.14 -0.49
N TYR A 276 9.99 -5.19 -0.36
CA TYR A 276 8.64 -5.15 0.21
C TYR A 276 8.60 -5.80 1.59
N VAL A 277 7.51 -5.55 2.31
CA VAL A 277 7.17 -6.25 3.55
C VAL A 277 6.76 -7.67 3.19
N ASN A 278 7.45 -8.63 3.76
CA ASN A 278 7.07 -10.03 3.74
C ASN A 278 6.25 -10.34 4.98
N ASP A 279 4.94 -10.50 4.78
CA ASP A 279 4.03 -10.91 5.85
C ASP A 279 4.20 -12.42 6.12
N PRO A 280 4.27 -12.87 7.38
CA PRO A 280 4.50 -14.28 7.71
C PRO A 280 3.40 -15.22 7.16
N VAL A 281 2.17 -14.71 7.01
CA VAL A 281 1.03 -15.46 6.50
C VAL A 281 0.92 -15.27 4.98
N TYR A 282 0.90 -14.02 4.52
CA TYR A 282 0.52 -13.67 3.15
C TYR A 282 1.70 -13.44 2.20
N GLY A 283 2.93 -13.52 2.69
CA GLY A 283 4.12 -13.28 1.89
C GLY A 283 4.13 -11.88 1.27
N LEU A 284 4.44 -11.80 -0.02
CA LEU A 284 4.39 -10.58 -0.83
C LEU A 284 3.03 -10.35 -1.50
N THR A 285 2.01 -11.16 -1.19
CA THR A 285 0.62 -10.87 -1.57
C THR A 285 -0.12 -10.00 -0.56
N ASN A 286 0.56 -9.56 0.50
CA ASN A 286 0.14 -8.35 1.22
C ASN A 286 0.41 -7.14 0.30
N ARG A 287 -0.64 -6.53 -0.25
CA ARG A 287 -0.47 -5.48 -1.28
C ARG A 287 0.09 -4.19 -0.66
N VAL A 288 -0.47 -3.82 0.48
CA VAL A 288 -0.12 -2.66 1.29
C VAL A 288 -0.43 -2.98 2.75
N THR A 289 0.48 -2.60 3.63
CA THR A 289 0.10 -2.34 5.01
C THR A 289 -0.41 -0.92 5.12
N TRP A 290 -1.67 -0.80 5.49
CA TRP A 290 -2.33 0.47 5.66
C TRP A 290 -2.02 1.01 7.04
N SER A 291 -1.64 2.28 7.16
CA SER A 291 -1.37 2.94 8.43
C SER A 291 -2.21 4.20 8.57
N MET A 292 -2.71 4.45 9.78
CA MET A 292 -3.42 5.67 10.16
C MET A 292 -2.98 6.13 11.54
N PHE A 293 -3.10 7.43 11.81
CA PHE A 293 -2.76 8.01 13.10
C PHE A 293 -4.02 8.18 13.95
N THR A 294 -3.91 7.95 15.25
CA THR A 294 -5.05 8.07 16.16
C THR A 294 -4.62 8.60 17.52
N ASP A 295 -5.56 9.27 18.19
CA ASP A 295 -5.45 9.65 19.60
C ASP A 295 -5.99 8.55 20.54
N MET A 296 -6.48 7.43 19.99
CA MET A 296 -6.85 6.24 20.75
C MET A 296 -5.59 5.57 21.31
N PRO A 297 -5.49 5.35 22.63
CA PRO A 297 -4.36 4.64 23.21
C PRO A 297 -4.26 3.21 22.68
N LEU A 298 -3.09 2.86 22.14
CA LEU A 298 -2.78 1.55 21.57
C LEU A 298 -1.46 1.00 22.12
N PRO A 299 -1.31 -0.33 22.22
CA PRO A 299 -0.09 -0.95 22.69
C PRO A 299 0.96 -0.96 21.58
N ASP A 300 2.22 -1.22 21.94
CA ASP A 300 3.28 -1.50 20.98
C ASP A 300 3.31 -2.99 20.65
N THR A 301 3.05 -3.35 19.39
CA THR A 301 3.08 -4.72 18.90
C THR A 301 4.49 -5.23 18.60
N ARG A 302 5.47 -4.32 18.49
CA ARG A 302 6.90 -4.54 18.28
C ARG A 302 7.28 -5.25 16.97
N PRO A 303 8.51 -5.05 16.46
CA PRO A 303 9.02 -5.82 15.32
C PRO A 303 9.05 -7.32 15.59
N ILE A 304 8.93 -8.12 14.53
CA ILE A 304 8.99 -9.59 14.59
C ILE A 304 10.24 -10.13 13.89
N ASP A 305 10.62 -11.35 14.26
CA ASP A 305 11.56 -12.20 13.51
C ASP A 305 10.92 -13.59 13.33
N PHE A 306 10.47 -13.87 12.12
CA PHE A 306 9.98 -15.16 11.63
C PHE A 306 10.98 -15.81 10.66
N GLY A 307 12.20 -15.28 10.52
CA GLY A 307 13.26 -15.81 9.65
C GLY A 307 13.10 -15.47 8.16
N GLY A 308 12.13 -14.64 7.78
CA GLY A 308 11.87 -14.30 6.37
C GLY A 308 13.02 -13.54 5.70
N ARG A 309 13.66 -12.64 6.43
CA ARG A 309 14.85 -11.89 6.03
C ARG A 309 16.05 -12.80 5.87
N LYS A 310 16.25 -13.73 6.80
CA LYS A 310 17.36 -14.68 6.74
C LYS A 310 17.24 -15.56 5.51
N PHE A 311 16.05 -16.11 5.25
CA PHE A 311 15.76 -16.86 4.03
C PHE A 311 16.01 -16.05 2.74
N CYS A 312 15.76 -14.74 2.78
CA CYS A 312 16.03 -13.88 1.63
C CYS A 312 17.52 -13.82 1.27
N GLU A 313 18.45 -14.04 2.21
CA GLU A 313 19.90 -14.01 1.95
C GLU A 313 20.33 -15.05 0.91
N THR A 314 19.71 -16.24 0.91
CA THR A 314 20.06 -17.35 0.00
C THR A 314 19.07 -17.56 -1.14
N CYS A 315 17.80 -17.17 -0.99
CA CYS A 315 16.75 -17.49 -1.96
C CYS A 315 16.91 -16.84 -3.35
N GLY A 316 16.97 -15.51 -3.45
CA GLY A 316 17.20 -14.82 -4.74
C GLY A 316 16.09 -14.88 -5.81
N THR A 317 15.08 -15.74 -5.69
CA THR A 317 14.11 -16.03 -6.78
C THR A 317 13.41 -14.81 -7.38
N CYS A 318 13.06 -13.81 -6.55
CA CYS A 318 12.43 -12.58 -7.06
C CYS A 318 13.39 -11.74 -7.91
N ALA A 319 14.69 -11.74 -7.60
CA ALA A 319 15.71 -11.05 -8.36
C ALA A 319 15.98 -11.77 -9.69
N GLU A 320 16.06 -13.10 -9.67
CA GLU A 320 16.22 -13.93 -10.87
C GLU A 320 15.02 -13.82 -11.84
N ALA A 321 13.81 -13.79 -11.30
CA ALA A 321 12.59 -13.69 -12.09
C ALA A 321 12.36 -12.30 -12.69
N CYS A 322 12.99 -11.24 -12.15
CA CYS A 322 12.78 -9.86 -12.57
C CYS A 322 13.32 -9.63 -13.98
N PRO A 323 12.46 -9.38 -14.99
CA PRO A 323 12.94 -9.22 -16.37
C PRO A 323 13.66 -7.88 -16.62
N PHE A 324 13.63 -6.98 -15.64
CA PHE A 324 14.27 -5.65 -15.71
C PHE A 324 15.56 -5.56 -14.88
N GLY A 325 15.96 -6.64 -14.18
CA GLY A 325 17.13 -6.61 -13.30
C GLY A 325 17.07 -5.49 -12.25
N ALA A 326 15.87 -5.17 -11.76
CA ALA A 326 15.64 -4.06 -10.85
C ALA A 326 15.97 -4.40 -9.39
N ILE A 327 15.93 -5.68 -9.02
CA ILE A 327 16.11 -6.12 -7.63
C ILE A 327 17.56 -6.56 -7.42
N ASN A 328 18.21 -6.07 -6.35
CA ASN A 328 19.58 -6.46 -6.01
C ASN A 328 19.70 -7.99 -5.74
N PRO A 329 20.46 -8.74 -6.56
CA PRO A 329 20.65 -10.18 -6.39
C PRO A 329 21.73 -10.53 -5.35
N GLY A 330 22.57 -9.57 -4.95
CA GLY A 330 23.68 -9.79 -4.02
C GLY A 330 23.29 -9.60 -2.55
N GLU A 331 24.28 -9.23 -1.74
CA GLU A 331 24.11 -8.91 -0.31
C GLU A 331 23.29 -7.63 -0.10
N PRO A 332 22.57 -7.50 1.02
CA PRO A 332 21.92 -6.25 1.38
C PRO A 332 22.97 -5.17 1.63
N THR A 333 22.62 -3.91 1.35
CA THR A 333 23.54 -2.77 1.45
C THR A 333 22.93 -1.60 2.21
N TRP A 334 23.78 -0.84 2.89
CA TRP A 334 23.44 0.46 3.47
C TRP A 334 23.45 1.57 2.42
N GLU A 335 24.14 1.36 1.31
CA GLU A 335 24.23 2.31 0.21
C GLU A 335 22.90 2.37 -0.53
N GLU A 336 22.47 3.59 -0.81
CA GLU A 336 21.32 3.87 -1.65
C GLU A 336 21.80 4.81 -2.76
N THR A 337 21.89 4.27 -3.97
CA THR A 337 22.40 4.99 -5.14
C THR A 337 21.26 5.51 -6.02
N ASN A 338 20.02 5.13 -5.73
CA ASN A 338 18.85 5.60 -6.45
C ASN A 338 18.27 6.85 -5.78
N THR A 339 18.02 7.90 -6.57
CA THR A 339 17.38 9.16 -6.14
C THR A 339 16.04 8.94 -5.43
N PHE A 340 15.33 7.85 -5.76
CA PHE A 340 14.02 7.48 -5.22
C PHE A 340 14.09 6.62 -3.97
N GLY A 341 15.26 6.05 -3.69
CA GLY A 341 15.42 5.15 -2.57
C GLY A 341 15.59 5.88 -1.24
N ASN A 342 15.23 5.20 -0.16
CA ASN A 342 15.42 5.70 1.19
C ASN A 342 16.74 5.15 1.76
N PRO A 343 17.77 5.98 2.03
CA PRO A 343 18.98 5.54 2.71
C PRO A 343 18.71 5.30 4.20
N GLY A 344 19.71 4.76 4.90
CA GLY A 344 19.68 4.67 6.37
C GLY A 344 19.09 3.37 6.92
N TYR A 345 18.91 2.35 6.09
CA TYR A 345 18.60 0.98 6.51
C TYR A 345 19.40 -0.03 5.68
N LEU A 346 19.70 -1.19 6.24
CA LEU A 346 20.36 -2.30 5.52
C LEU A 346 19.31 -3.10 4.74
N GLY A 347 19.38 -3.10 3.41
CA GLY A 347 18.41 -3.86 2.61
C GLY A 347 18.86 -4.13 1.18
N TRP A 348 18.12 -5.02 0.53
CA TRP A 348 18.22 -5.19 -0.92
C TRP A 348 17.53 -4.01 -1.58
N ARG A 349 18.28 -3.26 -2.38
CA ARG A 349 17.78 -2.09 -3.10
C ARG A 349 17.02 -2.54 -4.35
N CYS A 350 15.87 -1.90 -4.58
CA CYS A 350 15.15 -1.99 -5.84
C CYS A 350 15.42 -0.71 -6.64
N ASP A 351 15.90 -0.87 -7.87
CA ASP A 351 16.09 0.21 -8.81
C ASP A 351 14.74 0.60 -9.43
N TYR A 352 14.04 1.52 -8.76
CA TYR A 352 12.74 2.02 -9.22
C TYR A 352 12.81 2.83 -10.54
N THR A 353 14.00 3.11 -11.08
CA THR A 353 14.12 3.69 -12.43
C THR A 353 13.86 2.64 -13.52
N LYS A 354 14.16 1.37 -13.22
CA LYS A 354 13.99 0.22 -14.12
C LYS A 354 12.70 -0.52 -13.87
N CYS A 355 12.24 -0.60 -12.63
CA CYS A 355 11.02 -1.32 -12.28
C CYS A 355 9.78 -0.65 -12.87
N PRO A 356 9.01 -1.30 -13.76
CA PRO A 356 7.73 -0.77 -14.26
C PRO A 356 6.57 -1.15 -13.35
N HIS A 357 6.84 -1.49 -12.08
CA HIS A 357 5.86 -1.99 -11.11
C HIS A 357 5.14 -3.30 -11.54
N CYS A 358 5.73 -4.16 -12.39
CA CYS A 358 5.12 -5.46 -12.65
C CYS A 358 5.10 -6.37 -11.39
N PRO A 359 4.08 -7.22 -11.19
CA PRO A 359 3.95 -8.03 -9.97
C PRO A 359 4.69 -9.38 -10.02
N ILE A 360 5.57 -9.61 -11.00
CA ILE A 360 6.30 -10.90 -11.16
C ILE A 360 7.06 -11.27 -9.86
N CYS A 361 7.75 -10.31 -9.27
CA CYS A 361 8.49 -10.51 -8.03
C CYS A 361 7.56 -10.85 -6.85
N GLN A 362 6.36 -10.28 -6.81
CA GLN A 362 5.34 -10.62 -5.83
C GLN A 362 4.87 -12.04 -6.08
N GLY A 363 4.44 -12.40 -7.30
CA GLY A 363 3.88 -13.71 -7.63
C GLY A 363 4.84 -14.90 -7.44
N THR A 364 6.15 -14.69 -7.64
CA THR A 364 7.16 -15.76 -7.53
C THR A 364 7.62 -16.04 -6.09
N CYS A 365 7.31 -15.15 -5.13
CA CYS A 365 7.82 -15.28 -3.77
C CYS A 365 7.37 -16.61 -3.13
N PRO A 366 8.31 -17.44 -2.62
CA PRO A 366 7.95 -18.67 -1.95
C PRO A 366 7.06 -18.43 -0.73
N PHE A 367 7.16 -17.31 -0.02
CA PHE A 367 6.34 -17.05 1.18
C PHE A 367 4.85 -16.85 0.92
N ASN A 368 4.45 -16.66 -0.34
CA ASN A 368 3.04 -16.59 -0.68
C ASN A 368 2.42 -17.98 -0.49
N ALA A 369 1.75 -18.20 0.64
CA ALA A 369 1.10 -19.47 0.94
C ALA A 369 -0.33 -19.49 0.41
N LEU A 370 -0.75 -20.65 -0.11
CA LEU A 370 -2.14 -21.07 -0.04
C LEU A 370 -2.32 -21.82 1.28
N SER A 371 -3.44 -21.59 1.97
CA SER A 371 -3.86 -22.48 3.06
C SER A 371 -3.98 -23.92 2.53
N GLY A 372 -3.27 -24.87 3.15
CA GLY A 372 -3.37 -26.30 2.84
C GLY A 372 -2.15 -26.96 2.19
N SER A 373 -1.04 -26.25 1.97
CA SER A 373 0.24 -26.89 1.59
C SER A 373 1.02 -27.25 2.85
N PHE A 374 0.89 -28.50 3.32
CA PHE A 374 1.57 -28.96 4.54
C PHE A 374 3.10 -28.81 4.47
N ILE A 375 3.69 -28.94 3.27
CA ILE A 375 5.13 -28.73 3.05
C ILE A 375 5.48 -27.26 3.27
N HIS A 376 4.60 -26.34 2.87
CA HIS A 376 4.82 -24.91 3.10
C HIS A 376 4.73 -24.55 4.57
N ASP A 377 3.78 -25.12 5.30
CA ASP A 377 3.64 -24.94 6.74
C ASP A 377 4.86 -25.51 7.49
N ILE A 378 5.34 -26.69 7.08
CA ILE A 378 6.58 -27.28 7.61
C ILE A 378 7.77 -26.40 7.27
N VAL A 379 7.98 -25.99 6.02
CA VAL A 379 9.13 -25.17 5.62
C VAL A 379 9.09 -23.81 6.32
N LYS A 380 7.94 -23.12 6.40
CA LYS A 380 7.81 -21.87 7.17
C LYS A 380 8.13 -22.06 8.65
N GLY A 381 7.60 -23.11 9.29
CA GLY A 381 7.88 -23.43 10.68
C GLY A 381 9.32 -23.87 10.93
N THR A 382 9.96 -24.49 9.94
CA THR A 382 11.32 -25.03 10.05
C THR A 382 12.38 -23.99 9.68
N VAL A 383 12.17 -23.18 8.66
CA VAL A 383 13.04 -22.05 8.25
C VAL A 383 13.19 -21.02 9.38
N SER A 384 12.10 -20.77 10.12
CA SER A 384 12.11 -19.88 11.29
C SER A 384 12.87 -20.44 12.50
N THR A 385 13.20 -21.73 12.53
CA THR A 385 13.75 -22.41 13.73
C THR A 385 14.99 -23.28 13.48
N THR A 386 15.34 -23.57 12.23
CA THR A 386 16.39 -24.53 11.84
C THR A 386 17.39 -23.88 10.87
N PRO A 387 18.57 -23.45 11.34
CA PRO A 387 19.57 -22.75 10.53
C PRO A 387 20.09 -23.53 9.32
N VAL A 388 19.93 -24.86 9.27
CA VAL A 388 20.44 -25.71 8.18
C VAL A 388 19.71 -25.49 6.84
N PHE A 389 18.50 -24.93 6.89
CA PHE A 389 17.68 -24.64 5.71
C PHE A 389 17.66 -23.15 5.33
N ASN A 390 18.54 -22.35 5.94
CA ASN A 390 18.67 -20.90 5.74
C ASN A 390 19.92 -20.53 4.96
#